data_AF-A0A8J6D7I9-F1
#
_entry.id   AF-A0A8J6D7I9-F1
#
_cell.length_a   1.000
_cell.length_b   1.000
_cell.length_c   1.000
_cell.angle_alpha   90.00
_cell.angle_beta   90.00
_cell.angle_gamma   90.00
#
_symmetry.space_group_name_H-M   'P 1'
#
loop_
_entity.id
_entity.type
_entity.pdbx_description
1 polymer ?
#
loop_
_entity_poly.entity_id
_entity_poly.type
_entity_poly.pdbx_seq_one_letter_code
_entity_poly.pdbx_strand_id
1 'polypeptide(L)'
;MKSVIERYNKTKEEHQQPENPTSEVKFWQREAAVLRQQLQNLQENHRQMMGEELSGLTVKDLQNLESQLEMSLRGVRMKKDQMLMDEIQELTRKGNLVHQENVELYKKVYGTRDVNGANKELVVTNGQSVGEDVHVPVHLQLSQPQQQNYETPPRATKLGYIFLHTIAIALAKEDALKWAWMSFNLYQQIAPGSKSYASHIISWNLYDSNKVLQKNIGEATNN
;
A
#
# COMPACT_ATOMS: atom_id res chain seq x y z
N MET A 1 -67.51 -24.80 -18.25
CA MET A 1 -66.19 -24.18 -18.51
C MET A 1 -66.16 -22.64 -18.36
N LYS A 2 -67.08 -22.01 -17.60
CA LYS A 2 -67.02 -20.55 -17.35
C LYS A 2 -66.15 -20.15 -16.14
N SER A 3 -65.61 -21.09 -15.36
CA SER A 3 -65.17 -20.77 -13.99
C SER A 3 -63.70 -20.36 -13.82
N VAL A 4 -62.80 -20.52 -14.80
CA VAL A 4 -61.39 -20.07 -14.64
C VAL A 4 -61.20 -18.65 -15.17
N ILE A 5 -61.77 -18.36 -16.34
CA ILE A 5 -61.68 -17.05 -16.99
C ILE A 5 -62.44 -15.99 -16.17
N GLU A 6 -63.59 -16.34 -15.61
CA GLU A 6 -64.39 -15.43 -14.78
C GLU A 6 -63.73 -15.15 -13.42
N ARG A 7 -63.08 -16.15 -12.82
CA ARG A 7 -62.25 -15.94 -11.61
C ARG A 7 -61.03 -15.09 -11.90
N TYR A 8 -60.33 -15.34 -13.02
CA TYR A 8 -59.21 -14.52 -13.44
C TYR A 8 -59.64 -13.07 -13.69
N ASN A 9 -60.77 -12.86 -14.36
CA ASN A 9 -61.30 -11.51 -14.61
C ASN A 9 -61.76 -10.82 -13.33
N LYS A 10 -62.41 -11.53 -12.39
CA LYS A 10 -62.79 -10.97 -11.09
C LYS A 10 -61.57 -10.58 -10.26
N THR A 11 -60.56 -11.43 -10.18
CA THR A 11 -59.31 -11.13 -9.46
C THR A 11 -58.53 -10.03 -10.17
N LYS A 12 -58.54 -10.00 -11.52
CA LYS A 12 -57.96 -8.92 -12.31
C LYS A 12 -58.72 -7.61 -12.10
N GLU A 13 -60.04 -7.58 -11.98
CA GLU A 13 -60.82 -6.37 -11.69
C GLU A 13 -60.66 -5.90 -10.24
N GLU A 14 -60.46 -6.83 -9.28
CA GLU A 14 -60.17 -6.52 -7.88
C GLU A 14 -58.72 -6.01 -7.66
N HIS A 15 -57.76 -6.42 -8.50
CA HIS A 15 -56.34 -5.99 -8.43
C HIS A 15 -55.96 -4.95 -9.51
N GLN A 16 -56.80 -4.76 -10.53
CA GLN A 16 -56.81 -3.63 -11.45
C GLN A 16 -58.07 -2.81 -11.16
N GLN A 17 -58.15 -2.22 -9.97
CA GLN A 17 -58.76 -0.91 -9.95
C GLN A 17 -57.80 0.03 -10.70
N PRO A 18 -58.18 0.62 -11.85
CA PRO A 18 -57.65 1.92 -12.14
C PRO A 18 -58.29 2.81 -11.08
N GLU A 19 -57.61 3.00 -9.95
CA GLU A 19 -57.84 4.19 -9.14
C GLU A 19 -57.42 5.32 -10.08
N ASN A 20 -58.33 5.74 -10.97
CA ASN A 20 -58.22 6.65 -12.13
C ASN A 20 -56.83 6.68 -12.82
N PRO A 21 -56.67 6.46 -14.14
CA PRO A 21 -55.36 6.56 -14.82
C PRO A 21 -54.55 7.83 -14.46
N THR A 22 -55.26 8.90 -14.11
CA THR A 22 -54.70 10.15 -13.58
C THR A 22 -54.02 10.00 -12.20
N SER A 23 -54.55 9.20 -11.27
CA SER A 23 -53.95 8.94 -9.94
C SER A 23 -52.74 8.02 -10.03
N GLU A 24 -52.74 7.01 -10.90
CA GLU A 24 -51.57 6.16 -11.12
C GLU A 24 -50.38 6.97 -11.67
N VAL A 25 -50.65 7.84 -12.67
CA VAL A 25 -49.63 8.77 -13.18
C VAL A 25 -49.13 9.71 -12.07
N LYS A 26 -50.02 10.26 -11.24
CA LYS A 26 -49.63 11.12 -10.11
C LYS A 26 -48.83 10.37 -9.04
N PHE A 27 -49.15 9.10 -8.81
CA PHE A 27 -48.42 8.23 -7.89
C PHE A 27 -46.99 8.01 -8.38
N TRP A 28 -46.81 7.55 -9.63
CA TRP A 28 -45.48 7.34 -10.20
C TRP A 28 -44.69 8.63 -10.36
N GLN A 29 -45.37 9.76 -10.62
CA GLN A 29 -44.75 11.07 -10.66
C GLN A 29 -44.20 11.48 -9.29
N ARG A 30 -44.94 11.21 -8.20
CA ARG A 30 -44.47 11.44 -6.82
C ARG A 30 -43.30 10.52 -6.50
N GLU A 31 -43.41 9.24 -6.83
CA GLU A 31 -42.35 8.26 -6.58
C GLU A 31 -41.06 8.64 -7.31
N ALA A 32 -41.16 9.01 -8.58
CA ALA A 32 -40.03 9.50 -9.36
C ALA A 32 -39.43 10.80 -8.78
N ALA A 33 -40.24 11.68 -8.19
CA ALA A 33 -39.74 12.88 -7.52
C ALA A 33 -38.96 12.54 -6.24
N VAL A 34 -39.48 11.61 -5.43
CA VAL A 34 -38.80 11.13 -4.21
C VAL A 34 -37.47 10.48 -4.55
N LEU A 35 -37.44 9.59 -5.54
CA LEU A 35 -36.21 8.93 -5.99
C LEU A 35 -35.17 9.93 -6.51
N ARG A 36 -35.60 10.95 -7.26
CA ARG A 36 -34.71 12.03 -7.72
C ARG A 36 -34.13 12.80 -6.54
N GLN A 37 -34.93 13.10 -5.53
CA GLN A 37 -34.46 13.79 -4.33
C GLN A 37 -33.47 12.93 -3.53
N GLN A 38 -33.74 11.63 -3.37
CA GLN A 38 -32.81 10.71 -2.71
C GLN A 38 -31.47 10.64 -3.44
N LEU A 39 -31.49 10.59 -4.78
CA LEU A 39 -30.27 10.62 -5.59
C LEU A 39 -29.48 11.91 -5.40
N GLN A 40 -30.16 13.06 -5.43
CA GLN A 40 -29.52 14.36 -5.20
C GLN A 40 -28.89 14.44 -3.82
N ASN A 41 -29.61 14.02 -2.78
CA ASN A 41 -29.09 13.97 -1.42
C ASN A 41 -27.87 13.04 -1.31
N LEU A 42 -27.91 11.87 -1.94
CA LEU A 42 -26.77 10.94 -1.94
C LEU A 42 -25.54 11.54 -2.63
N GLN A 43 -25.73 12.19 -3.78
CA GLN A 43 -24.66 12.85 -4.52
C GLN A 43 -24.06 14.02 -3.72
N GLU A 44 -24.90 14.82 -3.06
CA GLU A 44 -24.45 15.91 -2.19
C GLU A 44 -23.68 15.40 -0.99
N ASN A 45 -24.20 14.37 -0.29
CA ASN A 45 -23.47 13.72 0.80
C ASN A 45 -22.12 13.17 0.34
N HIS A 46 -22.04 12.58 -0.87
CA HIS A 46 -20.78 12.11 -1.41
C HIS A 46 -19.78 13.25 -1.62
N ARG A 47 -20.20 14.37 -2.23
CA ARG A 47 -19.35 15.56 -2.39
C ARG A 47 -18.88 16.11 -1.05
N GLN A 48 -19.78 16.21 -0.07
CA GLN A 48 -19.45 16.65 1.28
C GLN A 48 -18.43 15.71 1.95
N MET A 49 -18.60 14.39 1.86
CA MET A 49 -17.61 13.42 2.36
C MET A 49 -16.25 13.53 1.66
N MET A 50 -16.21 14.03 0.42
CA MET A 50 -14.98 14.33 -0.32
C MET A 50 -14.38 15.71 0.03
N GLY A 51 -15.02 16.48 0.92
CA GLY A 51 -14.60 17.82 1.32
C GLY A 51 -15.03 18.93 0.36
N GLU A 52 -15.94 18.64 -0.57
CA GLU A 52 -16.48 19.58 -1.55
C GLU A 52 -17.80 20.19 -1.08
N GLU A 53 -18.14 21.40 -1.55
CA GLU A 53 -19.44 22.05 -1.31
C GLU A 53 -19.89 22.11 0.17
N LEU A 54 -18.95 22.34 1.10
CA LEU A 54 -19.23 22.40 2.55
C LEU A 54 -19.90 23.71 3.01
N SER A 55 -20.07 24.67 2.10
CA SER A 55 -20.71 25.95 2.40
C SER A 55 -22.18 25.75 2.77
N GLY A 56 -22.61 26.26 3.93
CA GLY A 56 -23.98 26.14 4.41
C GLY A 56 -24.20 25.06 5.48
N LEU A 57 -23.20 24.21 5.72
CA LEU A 57 -23.19 23.28 6.86
C LEU A 57 -22.93 24.02 8.17
N THR A 58 -23.58 23.58 9.24
CA THR A 58 -23.29 24.09 10.58
C THR A 58 -22.01 23.45 11.14
N VAL A 59 -21.43 24.04 12.18
CA VAL A 59 -20.28 23.45 12.89
C VAL A 59 -20.58 22.03 13.38
N LYS A 60 -21.82 21.78 13.82
CA LYS A 60 -22.24 20.45 14.27
C LYS A 60 -22.26 19.44 13.13
N ASP A 61 -22.73 19.84 11.95
CA ASP A 61 -22.77 18.97 10.77
C ASP A 61 -21.35 18.63 10.30
N LEU A 62 -20.45 19.61 10.32
CA LEU A 62 -19.03 19.40 10.01
C LEU A 62 -18.35 18.45 11.00
N GLN A 63 -18.64 18.58 12.30
CA GLN A 63 -18.12 17.66 13.33
C GLN A 63 -18.62 16.23 13.13
N ASN A 64 -19.90 16.06 12.73
CA ASN A 64 -20.44 14.74 12.42
C ASN A 64 -19.74 14.12 11.20
N LEU A 65 -19.51 14.93 10.16
CA LEU A 65 -18.83 14.51 8.95
C LEU A 65 -17.38 14.09 9.24
N GLU A 66 -16.66 14.90 10.01
CA GLU A 66 -15.31 14.59 10.48
C GLU A 66 -15.28 13.27 11.27
N SER A 67 -16.17 13.11 12.25
CA SER A 67 -16.28 11.87 13.03
C SER A 67 -16.56 10.66 12.15
N GLN A 68 -17.41 10.77 11.14
CA GLN A 68 -17.73 9.68 10.22
C GLN A 68 -16.52 9.29 9.35
N LEU A 69 -15.79 10.28 8.84
CA LEU A 69 -14.56 10.06 8.08
C LEU A 69 -13.46 9.46 8.95
N GLU A 70 -13.30 9.93 10.19
CA GLU A 70 -12.31 9.41 11.12
C GLU A 70 -12.59 7.93 11.47
N MET A 71 -13.84 7.60 11.79
CA MET A 71 -14.24 6.22 12.09
C MET A 71 -14.02 5.28 10.90
N SER A 72 -14.40 5.70 9.69
CA SER A 72 -14.23 4.88 8.48
C SER A 72 -12.75 4.69 8.13
N LEU A 73 -11.94 5.76 8.20
CA LEU A 73 -10.50 5.71 7.97
C LEU A 73 -9.79 4.80 8.98
N ARG A 74 -10.18 4.89 10.25
CA ARG A 74 -9.69 3.99 11.31
C ARG A 74 -9.99 2.53 10.97
N GLY A 75 -11.22 2.23 10.54
CA GLY A 75 -11.61 0.89 10.11
C GLY A 75 -10.78 0.37 8.93
N VAL A 76 -10.55 1.22 7.91
CA VAL A 76 -9.71 0.87 6.75
C VAL A 76 -8.27 0.57 7.19
N ARG A 77 -7.69 1.40 8.05
CA ARG A 77 -6.33 1.19 8.59
C ARG A 77 -6.23 -0.11 9.37
N MET A 78 -7.15 -0.35 10.31
CA MET A 78 -7.19 -1.58 11.09
C MET A 78 -7.24 -2.82 10.19
N LYS A 79 -8.10 -2.81 9.16
CA LYS A 79 -8.20 -3.94 8.22
C LYS A 79 -6.90 -4.14 7.43
N LYS A 80 -6.28 -3.05 6.96
CA LYS A 80 -5.01 -3.11 6.23
C LYS A 80 -3.90 -3.66 7.13
N ASP A 81 -3.81 -3.18 8.36
CA ASP A 81 -2.78 -3.58 9.31
C ASP A 81 -2.95 -5.06 9.71
N GLN A 82 -4.19 -5.52 9.89
CA GLN A 82 -4.48 -6.94 10.11
C GLN A 82 -4.01 -7.80 8.94
N MET A 83 -4.35 -7.42 7.70
CA MET A 83 -3.95 -8.17 6.50
C MET A 83 -2.43 -8.25 6.35
N LEU A 84 -1.72 -7.14 6.60
CA LEU A 84 -0.27 -7.11 6.55
C LEU A 84 0.36 -7.97 7.65
N MET A 85 -0.21 -7.96 8.85
CA MET A 85 0.24 -8.82 9.95
C MET A 85 0.07 -10.30 9.62
N ASP A 86 -1.09 -10.68 9.07
CA ASP A 86 -1.36 -12.05 8.62
C ASP A 86 -0.37 -12.48 7.53
N GLU A 87 -0.07 -11.60 6.57
CA GLU A 87 0.90 -11.88 5.50
C GLU A 87 2.33 -12.04 6.03
N ILE A 88 2.77 -11.17 6.94
CA ILE A 88 4.08 -11.29 7.62
C ILE A 88 4.18 -12.63 8.36
N GLN A 89 3.12 -13.03 9.07
CA GLN A 89 3.10 -14.29 9.81
C GLN A 89 3.20 -15.48 8.87
N GLU A 90 2.45 -15.48 7.78
CA GLU A 90 2.45 -16.55 6.78
C GLU A 90 3.82 -16.66 6.07
N LEU A 91 4.43 -15.53 5.71
CA LEU A 91 5.76 -15.50 5.11
C LEU A 91 6.84 -15.97 6.10
N THR A 92 6.76 -15.57 7.36
CA THR A 92 7.68 -16.02 8.41
C THR A 92 7.59 -17.54 8.59
N ARG A 93 6.36 -18.09 8.62
CA ARG A 93 6.12 -19.53 8.70
C ARG A 93 6.73 -20.28 7.51
N LYS A 94 6.54 -19.78 6.29
CA LYS A 94 7.14 -20.36 5.07
C LYS A 94 8.67 -20.28 5.09
N GLY A 95 9.23 -19.14 5.50
CA GLY A 95 10.67 -18.96 5.64
C GLY A 95 11.28 -19.96 6.62
N ASN A 96 10.63 -20.19 7.76
CA ASN A 96 11.06 -21.17 8.75
C ASN A 96 11.02 -22.61 8.21
N LEU A 97 9.96 -22.98 7.46
CA LEU A 97 9.85 -24.30 6.83
C LEU A 97 10.97 -24.52 5.81
N VAL A 98 11.19 -23.56 4.91
CA VAL A 98 12.26 -23.64 3.90
C VAL A 98 13.64 -23.68 4.56
N HIS A 99 13.84 -22.94 5.65
CA HIS A 99 15.07 -22.99 6.42
C HIS A 99 15.29 -24.38 7.02
N GLN A 100 14.26 -24.99 7.62
CA GLN A 100 14.32 -26.33 8.18
C GLN A 100 14.63 -27.38 7.10
N GLU A 101 13.93 -27.33 5.96
CA GLU A 101 14.19 -28.22 4.83
C GLU A 101 15.62 -28.07 4.30
N ASN A 102 16.12 -26.84 4.17
CA ASN A 102 17.50 -26.60 3.78
C ASN A 102 18.48 -27.24 4.76
N VAL A 103 18.28 -27.06 6.08
CA VAL A 103 19.13 -27.69 7.10
C VAL A 103 19.11 -29.22 6.97
N GLU A 104 17.95 -29.83 6.75
CA GLU A 104 17.84 -31.28 6.53
C GLU A 104 18.54 -31.74 5.25
N LEU A 105 18.43 -30.98 4.16
CA LEU A 105 19.12 -31.26 2.91
C LEU A 105 20.64 -31.14 3.07
N TYR A 106 21.13 -30.09 3.73
CA TYR A 106 22.55 -29.95 4.09
C TYR A 106 23.03 -31.15 4.90
N LYS A 107 22.25 -31.58 5.91
CA LYS A 107 22.57 -32.77 6.69
C LYS A 107 22.63 -34.05 5.83
N LYS A 108 21.74 -34.22 4.84
CA LYS A 108 21.78 -35.38 3.93
C LYS A 108 22.96 -35.35 2.96
N VAL A 109 23.21 -34.20 2.34
CA VAL A 109 24.31 -34.02 1.37
C VAL A 109 25.68 -34.20 2.02
N TYR A 110 25.87 -33.62 3.20
CA TYR A 110 27.19 -33.62 3.87
C TYR A 110 27.31 -34.69 4.96
N GLY A 111 26.21 -35.12 5.59
CA GLY A 111 26.21 -36.14 6.64
C GLY A 111 26.35 -37.58 6.15
N THR A 112 26.40 -37.82 4.84
CA THR A 112 26.67 -39.16 4.26
C THR A 112 28.17 -39.38 3.95
N ARG A 113 29.06 -38.43 4.29
CA ARG A 113 30.52 -38.58 4.11
C ARG A 113 31.28 -39.18 5.29
N ASP A 114 30.63 -39.39 6.43
CA ASP A 114 31.28 -39.96 7.62
C ASP A 114 30.63 -41.29 8.05
N VAL A 115 30.86 -42.34 7.26
CA VAL A 115 30.84 -43.72 7.77
C VAL A 115 32.19 -44.16 8.35
N ASN A 116 33.20 -43.29 8.43
CA ASN A 116 34.50 -43.67 8.96
C ASN A 116 35.08 -42.61 9.92
N GLY A 117 34.99 -42.92 11.22
CA GLY A 117 36.10 -42.72 12.14
C GLY A 117 36.14 -41.41 12.93
N ALA A 118 35.97 -41.57 14.25
CA ALA A 118 36.46 -40.71 15.34
C ALA A 118 35.61 -39.49 15.73
N ASN A 119 34.84 -39.68 16.80
CA ASN A 119 34.76 -38.82 17.99
C ASN A 119 35.27 -37.38 17.80
N LYS A 120 34.34 -36.45 17.57
CA LYS A 120 34.47 -35.12 18.14
C LYS A 120 33.10 -34.61 18.57
N GLU A 121 32.95 -34.61 19.88
CA GLU A 121 31.92 -33.94 20.68
C GLU A 121 31.48 -32.62 20.02
N LEU A 122 30.25 -32.60 19.52
CA LEU A 122 29.64 -31.40 18.95
C LEU A 122 28.82 -30.75 20.07
N VAL A 123 29.51 -29.95 20.88
CA VAL A 123 28.90 -29.04 21.84
C VAL A 123 27.99 -28.09 21.05
N VAL A 124 26.68 -28.30 21.19
CA VAL A 124 25.66 -27.34 20.80
C VAL A 124 25.64 -26.27 21.89
N THR A 125 26.37 -25.19 21.68
CA THR A 125 26.21 -23.96 22.47
C THR A 125 25.46 -22.94 21.64
N ASN A 126 24.17 -22.81 21.92
CA ASN A 126 23.42 -21.59 21.63
C ASN A 126 24.01 -20.48 22.52
N GLY A 127 24.48 -19.38 21.91
CA GLY A 127 24.93 -18.21 22.68
C GLY A 127 25.60 -17.16 21.80
N GLN A 128 25.01 -15.97 21.77
CA GLN A 128 25.50 -14.74 21.16
C GLN A 128 27.02 -14.50 21.34
N SER A 129 27.76 -14.19 20.25
CA SER A 129 28.58 -12.97 20.16
C SER A 129 29.24 -12.82 18.78
N VAL A 130 29.33 -11.56 18.38
CA VAL A 130 30.10 -10.98 17.27
C VAL A 130 31.54 -11.53 17.19
N GLY A 131 32.02 -11.80 15.97
CA GLY A 131 33.42 -12.14 15.68
C GLY A 131 33.66 -12.28 14.17
N GLU A 132 34.55 -11.45 13.65
CA GLU A 132 34.86 -11.15 12.24
C GLU A 132 35.26 -12.34 11.33
N ASP A 133 34.61 -12.34 10.15
CA ASP A 133 35.19 -12.40 8.80
C ASP A 133 35.93 -13.67 8.30
N VAL A 134 35.27 -14.37 7.38
CA VAL A 134 35.77 -14.55 6.00
C VAL A 134 34.59 -14.50 5.04
N HIS A 135 34.22 -13.30 4.61
CA HIS A 135 33.21 -13.09 3.57
C HIS A 135 33.79 -13.44 2.19
N VAL A 136 33.46 -14.62 1.66
CA VAL A 136 33.55 -14.87 0.21
C VAL A 136 32.32 -14.23 -0.43
N PRO A 137 32.45 -13.23 -1.33
CA PRO A 137 31.30 -12.55 -1.89
C PRO A 137 30.56 -13.49 -2.84
N VAL A 138 29.42 -14.03 -2.41
CA VAL A 138 28.49 -14.70 -3.31
C VAL A 138 27.75 -13.61 -4.07
N HIS A 139 28.15 -13.39 -5.32
CA HIS A 139 27.54 -12.44 -6.23
C HIS A 139 26.19 -13.01 -6.73
N LEU A 140 25.15 -12.91 -5.90
CA LEU A 140 23.78 -13.20 -6.31
C LEU A 140 23.27 -12.03 -7.15
N GLN A 141 23.49 -12.12 -8.47
CA GLN A 141 22.71 -11.32 -9.42
C GLN A 141 21.24 -11.72 -9.25
N LEU A 142 20.46 -10.81 -8.68
CA LEU A 142 19.00 -10.88 -8.76
C LEU A 142 18.63 -10.80 -10.24
N SER A 143 18.17 -11.90 -10.83
CA SER A 143 17.50 -11.87 -12.12
C SER A 143 16.33 -10.89 -12.00
N GLN A 144 16.41 -9.79 -12.77
CA GLN A 144 15.29 -8.88 -12.93
C GLN A 144 14.05 -9.67 -13.37
N PRO A 145 12.85 -9.38 -12.84
CA PRO A 145 11.64 -9.97 -13.35
C PRO A 145 11.54 -9.58 -14.83
N GLN A 146 11.49 -10.58 -15.71
CA GLN A 146 11.25 -10.38 -17.13
C GLN A 146 9.99 -9.54 -17.28
N GLN A 147 10.17 -8.37 -17.89
CA GLN A 147 9.07 -7.46 -18.22
C GLN A 147 8.15 -8.19 -19.19
N GLN A 148 7.01 -8.67 -18.67
CA GLN A 148 5.90 -9.05 -19.53
C GLN A 148 5.33 -7.76 -20.13
N ASN A 149 5.38 -7.73 -21.45
CA ASN A 149 4.79 -6.75 -22.35
C ASN A 149 3.37 -6.39 -21.91
N TYR A 150 3.19 -5.19 -21.37
CA TYR A 150 1.91 -4.49 -21.41
C TYR A 150 2.09 -3.30 -22.34
N GLU A 151 1.47 -3.38 -23.51
CA GLU A 151 1.33 -2.22 -24.38
C GLU A 151 0.54 -1.13 -23.64
N THR A 152 1.21 -0.02 -23.36
CA THR A 152 0.60 1.19 -22.80
C THR A 152 -0.35 1.84 -23.82
N PRO A 153 -1.59 2.22 -23.43
CA PRO A 153 -2.50 2.98 -24.29
C PRO A 153 -1.92 4.38 -24.58
N PRO A 154 -1.97 4.87 -25.83
CA PRO A 154 -1.32 6.11 -26.22
C PRO A 154 -2.19 7.33 -25.88
N ARG A 155 -2.18 7.78 -24.61
CA ARG A 155 -2.49 9.19 -24.26
C ARG A 155 -2.22 9.56 -22.78
N ALA A 156 -1.00 9.35 -22.29
CA ALA A 156 -0.54 10.13 -21.15
C ALA A 156 0.08 11.43 -21.67
N THR A 157 -0.58 12.57 -21.42
CA THR A 157 -0.06 13.90 -21.76
C THR A 157 1.31 14.08 -21.11
N LYS A 158 2.28 14.58 -21.89
CA LYS A 158 3.68 14.86 -21.49
C LYS A 158 3.81 15.60 -20.15
N LEU A 159 2.78 16.36 -19.75
CA LEU A 159 2.67 17.01 -18.43
C LEU A 159 2.63 16.04 -17.24
N GLY A 160 1.95 14.89 -17.35
CA GLY A 160 1.80 13.93 -16.25
C GLY A 160 3.13 13.30 -15.86
N TYR A 161 3.97 12.99 -16.84
CA TYR A 161 5.33 12.49 -16.61
C TYR A 161 6.22 13.54 -15.93
N ILE A 162 6.16 14.80 -16.36
CA ILE A 162 6.93 15.89 -15.73
C ILE A 162 6.49 16.10 -14.28
N PHE A 163 5.18 16.02 -13.99
CA PHE A 163 4.65 16.20 -12.64
C PHE A 163 5.08 15.06 -11.70
N LEU A 164 4.93 13.81 -12.12
CA LEU A 164 5.39 12.65 -11.34
C LEU A 164 6.91 12.66 -11.15
N HIS A 165 7.66 13.04 -12.17
CA HIS A 165 9.11 13.16 -12.10
C HIS A 165 9.55 14.28 -11.14
N THR A 166 8.84 15.42 -11.15
CA THR A 166 9.11 16.53 -10.22
C THR A 166 8.84 16.13 -8.77
N ILE A 167 7.76 15.40 -8.52
CA ILE A 167 7.45 14.86 -7.19
C ILE A 167 8.50 13.84 -6.75
N ALA A 168 8.92 12.94 -7.63
CA ALA A 168 9.98 11.96 -7.33
C ALA A 168 11.31 12.65 -6.95
N ILE A 169 11.69 13.71 -7.68
CA ILE A 169 12.87 14.53 -7.35
C ILE A 169 12.68 15.27 -6.01
N ALA A 170 11.49 15.81 -5.75
CA ALA A 170 11.20 16.54 -4.52
C ALA A 170 11.27 15.63 -3.28
N LEU A 171 10.71 14.42 -3.37
CA LEU A 171 10.77 13.41 -2.30
C LEU A 171 12.21 12.95 -2.05
N ALA A 172 12.98 12.70 -3.11
CA ALA A 172 14.40 12.35 -2.99
C ALA A 172 15.24 13.47 -2.32
N LYS A 173 14.90 14.74 -2.58
CA LYS A 173 15.55 15.89 -1.91
C LYS A 173 15.17 16.00 -0.43
N GLU A 174 13.94 15.69 -0.07
CA GLU A 174 13.47 15.74 1.32
C GLU A 174 14.20 14.70 2.19
N ASP A 175 14.39 13.49 1.65
CA ASP A 175 15.16 12.44 2.32
C ASP A 175 16.65 12.81 2.45
N ALA A 176 17.23 13.43 1.42
CA ALA A 176 18.61 13.94 1.49
C ALA A 176 18.78 15.03 2.56
N LEU A 177 17.80 15.93 2.72
CA LEU A 177 17.81 16.96 3.75
C LEU A 177 17.65 16.37 5.15
N LYS A 178 16.80 15.34 5.32
CA LYS A 178 16.66 14.61 6.58
C LYS A 178 17.97 13.90 6.95
N TRP A 179 18.63 13.23 6.00
CA TRP A 179 19.95 12.62 6.20
C TRP A 179 21.04 13.64 6.52
N ALA A 180 21.05 14.79 5.84
CA ALA A 180 22.00 15.86 6.10
C ALA A 180 21.80 16.46 7.51
N TRP A 181 20.54 16.67 7.92
CA TRP A 181 20.20 17.17 9.25
C TRP A 181 20.57 16.16 10.35
N MET A 182 20.24 14.88 10.17
CA MET A 182 20.64 13.81 11.10
C MET A 182 22.17 13.70 11.22
N SER A 183 22.89 13.80 10.09
CA SER A 183 24.35 13.75 10.09
C SER A 183 24.98 14.95 10.78
N PHE A 184 24.43 16.15 10.59
CA PHE A 184 24.88 17.37 11.28
C PHE A 184 24.63 17.31 12.78
N ASN A 185 23.45 16.84 13.20
CA ASN A 185 23.10 16.71 14.61
C ASN A 185 23.97 15.64 15.31
N LEU A 186 24.21 14.50 14.63
CA LEU A 186 25.12 13.47 15.13
C LEU A 186 26.56 13.99 15.25
N TYR A 187 27.03 14.82 14.31
CA TYR A 187 28.35 15.45 14.38
C TYR A 187 28.52 16.37 15.59
N GLN A 188 27.46 17.09 16.00
CA GLN A 188 27.52 17.98 17.17
C GLN A 188 27.63 17.23 18.50
N GLN A 189 27.23 15.95 18.56
CA GLN A 189 27.26 15.13 19.78
C GLN A 189 28.58 14.37 19.98
N ILE A 190 29.52 14.44 19.04
CA ILE A 190 30.78 13.67 19.09
C ILE A 190 31.88 14.42 19.85
N ALA A 191 32.56 13.71 20.75
CA ALA A 191 33.69 14.22 21.54
C ALA A 191 34.83 14.77 20.64
N PRO A 192 35.57 15.82 21.05
CA PRO A 192 36.52 16.54 20.19
C PRO A 192 37.58 15.67 19.51
N GLY A 193 38.03 14.59 20.16
CA GLY A 193 39.06 13.67 19.64
C GLY A 193 38.60 12.75 18.51
N SER A 194 37.29 12.61 18.28
CA SER A 194 36.71 11.69 17.27
C SER A 194 36.14 12.44 16.05
N LYS A 195 36.26 13.77 16.01
CA LYS A 195 35.69 14.63 14.95
C LYS A 195 36.35 14.44 13.58
N SER A 196 37.62 13.99 13.54
CA SER A 196 38.34 13.74 12.28
C SER A 196 37.73 12.57 11.48
N TYR A 197 37.37 11.48 12.14
CA TYR A 197 36.72 10.33 11.50
C TYR A 197 35.28 10.66 11.10
N ALA A 198 34.55 11.39 11.96
CA ALA A 198 33.19 11.82 11.67
C ALA A 198 33.12 12.77 10.46
N SER A 199 34.05 13.73 10.34
CA SER A 199 34.14 14.61 9.16
C SER A 199 34.43 13.83 7.87
N HIS A 200 35.25 12.78 7.94
CA HIS A 200 35.57 11.96 6.77
C HIS A 200 34.35 11.14 6.29
N ILE A 201 33.59 10.55 7.21
CA ILE A 201 32.37 9.78 6.89
C ILE A 201 31.27 10.70 6.33
N ILE A 202 31.08 11.88 6.92
CA ILE A 202 30.09 12.84 6.43
C ILE A 202 30.48 13.37 5.05
N SER A 203 31.76 13.67 4.81
CA SER A 203 32.25 14.10 3.51
C SER A 203 32.10 13.02 2.44
N TRP A 204 32.32 11.75 2.79
CA TRP A 204 32.19 10.63 1.86
C TRP A 204 30.73 10.36 1.50
N ASN A 205 29.84 10.38 2.50
CA ASN A 205 28.40 10.24 2.27
C ASN A 205 27.80 11.40 1.47
N LEU A 206 28.24 12.64 1.71
CA LEU A 206 27.83 13.79 0.89
C LEU A 206 28.32 13.67 -0.56
N TYR A 207 29.56 13.22 -0.76
CA TYR A 207 30.14 13.04 -2.09
C TYR A 207 29.37 11.97 -2.88
N ASP A 208 29.06 10.83 -2.25
CA ASP A 208 28.38 9.72 -2.92
C ASP A 208 26.91 10.06 -3.22
N SER A 209 26.24 10.74 -2.29
CA SER A 209 24.89 11.27 -2.52
C SER A 209 24.84 12.27 -3.68
N ASN A 210 25.84 13.15 -3.79
CA ASN A 210 25.92 14.14 -4.88
C ASN A 210 26.23 13.46 -6.22
N LYS A 211 27.06 12.41 -6.23
CA LYS A 211 27.36 11.61 -7.43
C LYS A 211 26.13 10.86 -7.96
N VAL A 212 25.31 10.30 -7.06
CA VAL A 212 24.04 9.65 -7.42
C VAL A 212 23.03 10.66 -7.98
N LEU A 213 22.93 11.85 -7.38
CA LEU A 213 22.07 12.93 -7.88
C LEU A 213 22.52 13.43 -9.27
N GLN A 214 23.83 13.62 -9.49
CA GLN A 214 24.37 14.04 -10.79
C GLN A 214 24.15 13.01 -11.89
N LYS A 215 24.30 11.71 -11.58
CA LYS A 215 24.02 10.62 -12.53
C LYS A 215 22.55 10.62 -12.96
N ASN A 216 21.64 10.74 -12.00
CA ASN A 216 20.20 10.74 -12.27
C ASN A 216 19.73 11.99 -13.03
N ILE A 217 20.41 13.13 -12.85
CA ILE A 217 20.14 14.36 -13.61
C ILE A 217 20.70 14.26 -15.04
N GLY A 218 21.89 13.70 -15.23
CA GLY A 218 22.51 13.54 -16.57
C GLY A 218 21.77 12.56 -17.47
N GLU A 219 21.21 11.49 -16.91
CA GLU A 219 20.34 10.55 -17.64
C GLU A 219 18.99 11.20 -18.05
N ALA A 220 18.54 12.24 -17.34
CA ALA A 220 17.29 12.96 -17.63
C ALA A 220 17.41 14.04 -18.72
N THR A 221 18.64 14.49 -19.05
CA THR A 221 18.87 15.54 -20.08
C THR A 221 19.21 15.00 -21.47
N ASN A 222 19.42 13.69 -21.61
CA ASN A 222 19.90 13.05 -22.85
C ASN A 222 18.84 12.18 -23.56
N ASN A 223 17.54 12.40 -23.30
CA ASN A 223 16.42 11.70 -23.96
C ASN A 223 15.26 12.67 -24.28
#